data_AF-I6QN69-F1
#
_entry.id   AF-I6QN69-F1
#
_cell.length_a   1.000
_cell.length_b   1.000
_cell.length_c   1.000
_cell.angle_alpha   90.00
_cell.angle_beta   90.00
_cell.angle_gamma   90.00
#
_symmetry.space_group_name_H-M   'P 1'
#
loop_
_entity.id
_entity.type
_entity.pdbx_description
1 polymer ?
#
loop_
_entity_poly.entity_id
_entity_poly.type
_entity_poly.pdbx_seq_one_letter_code
_entity_poly.pdbx_strand_id
1 'polypeptide(L)'
;KDNVKRLFLRNPQMSHADEVEDYLRQAFRSADIALAEEPSVSSSTGTTALTALLLGRYILFLIASVHLLLLVVANAGDCRAVLCRKGTAINMSQDHRPTHPSERKRVEELGGFVDDGYLNGVLSVSRALGDWDMKLPRGSASPLT
;
A
#
# COMPACT_ATOMS: atom_id res chain seq x y z
N LYS A 1 3.44 7.87 4.00
CA LYS A 1 4.16 8.10 2.72
C LYS A 1 4.77 6.81 2.14
N ASP A 2 5.00 5.76 2.92
CA ASP A 2 5.82 4.61 2.49
C ASP A 2 5.09 3.38 1.93
N ASN A 3 3.79 3.47 1.66
CA ASN A 3 3.00 2.33 1.19
C ASN A 3 2.89 2.21 -0.34
N VAL A 4 3.49 3.15 -1.09
CA VAL A 4 3.43 3.18 -2.56
C VAL A 4 4.83 3.33 -3.14
N LYS A 5 5.17 2.49 -4.11
CA LYS A 5 6.46 2.51 -4.82
C LYS A 5 6.24 2.56 -6.32
N ARG A 6 6.93 3.48 -6.99
CA ARG A 6 6.86 3.66 -8.45
C ARG A 6 8.17 3.27 -9.14
N LEU A 7 8.05 2.77 -10.36
CA LEU A 7 9.16 2.50 -11.24
C LEU A 7 8.80 2.86 -12.68
N PHE A 8 9.57 3.78 -13.27
CA PHE A 8 9.50 4.05 -14.71
C PHE A 8 10.21 2.92 -15.46
N LEU A 9 9.43 2.11 -16.16
CA LEU A 9 9.95 1.02 -16.99
C LEU A 9 10.56 1.58 -18.28
N ARG A 10 10.00 2.68 -18.81
CA ARG A 10 10.50 3.41 -19.97
C ARG A 10 10.20 4.91 -19.82
N ASN A 11 11.22 5.75 -20.01
CA ASN A 11 11.24 7.22 -19.95
C ASN A 11 10.60 7.88 -18.69
N PRO A 12 11.36 8.67 -17.91
CA PRO A 12 10.95 9.13 -16.57
C PRO A 12 9.96 10.31 -16.53
N GLN A 13 9.59 10.89 -17.68
CA GLN A 13 8.78 12.11 -17.73
C GLN A 13 7.28 11.79 -17.82
N MET A 14 6.65 11.45 -16.68
CA MET A 14 5.19 11.36 -16.59
C MET A 14 4.68 12.28 -15.48
N SER A 15 4.05 13.38 -15.88
CA SER A 15 3.65 14.49 -14.99
C SER A 15 2.52 14.18 -14.00
N HIS A 16 1.93 12.98 -14.04
CA HIS A 16 0.75 12.61 -13.24
C HIS A 16 1.06 11.48 -12.24
N ALA A 17 2.34 11.15 -11.99
CA ALA A 17 2.69 10.05 -11.11
C ALA A 17 2.21 10.26 -9.67
N ASP A 18 2.28 11.50 -9.16
CA ASP A 18 1.83 11.83 -7.80
C ASP A 18 0.30 11.71 -7.66
N GLU A 19 -0.46 12.14 -8.69
CA GLU A 19 -1.92 11.95 -8.74
C GLU A 19 -2.30 10.48 -8.69
N VAL A 20 -1.59 9.61 -9.42
CA VAL A 20 -1.84 8.16 -9.41
C VAL A 20 -1.64 7.57 -8.02
N GLU A 21 -0.63 8.02 -7.28
CA GLU A 21 -0.43 7.57 -5.89
C GLU A 21 -1.60 7.98 -4.99
N ASP A 22 -2.08 9.22 -5.13
CA ASP A 22 -3.22 9.71 -4.37
C ASP A 22 -4.51 8.96 -4.71
N TYR A 23 -4.76 8.65 -5.99
CA TYR A 23 -5.87 7.80 -6.40
C TYR A 23 -5.77 6.39 -5.80
N LEU A 24 -4.58 5.79 -5.74
CA LEU A 24 -4.38 4.49 -5.11
C LEU A 24 -4.63 4.55 -3.60
N ARG A 25 -4.19 5.62 -2.91
CA ARG A 25 -4.49 5.82 -1.48
C ARG A 25 -5.99 5.95 -1.25
N GLN A 26 -6.67 6.73 -2.09
CA GLN A 26 -8.13 6.87 -2.03
C GLN A 26 -8.82 5.53 -2.32
N ALA A 27 -8.34 4.75 -3.29
CA ALA A 27 -8.91 3.44 -3.61
C ALA A 27 -8.81 2.46 -2.42
N PHE A 28 -7.68 2.41 -1.72
CA PHE A 28 -7.54 1.58 -0.51
C PHE A 28 -8.49 2.04 0.60
N ARG A 29 -8.60 3.36 0.81
CA ARG A 29 -9.53 3.91 1.80
C ARG A 29 -10.99 3.61 1.46
N SER A 30 -11.37 3.76 0.19
CA SER A 30 -12.72 3.44 -0.28
C SER A 30 -13.01 1.95 -0.17
N ALA A 31 -12.04 1.08 -0.45
CA ALA A 31 -12.18 -0.36 -0.25
C ALA A 31 -12.34 -0.71 1.24
N ASP A 32 -11.61 -0.06 2.15
CA ASP A 32 -11.76 -0.24 3.60
C ASP A 32 -13.15 0.18 4.08
N ILE A 33 -13.69 1.29 3.57
CA ILE A 33 -15.04 1.77 3.90
C ILE A 33 -16.09 0.81 3.35
N ALA A 34 -15.98 0.39 2.08
CA ALA A 34 -16.91 -0.53 1.46
C ALA A 34 -16.93 -1.89 2.20
N LEU A 35 -15.77 -2.37 2.65
CA LEU A 35 -15.69 -3.59 3.46
C LEU A 35 -16.35 -3.42 4.83
N ALA A 36 -16.28 -2.22 5.43
CA ALA A 36 -16.91 -1.91 6.73
C ALA A 36 -18.43 -1.86 6.67
N GLU A 37 -18.98 -1.55 5.50
CA GLU A 37 -20.41 -1.47 5.23
C GLU A 37 -21.03 -2.81 4.86
N GLU A 38 -20.21 -3.84 4.61
CA GLU A 38 -20.65 -5.19 4.26
C GLU A 38 -21.18 -5.94 5.50
N PRO A 39 -22.50 -6.20 5.60
CA PRO A 39 -23.11 -6.74 6.84
C PRO A 39 -22.62 -8.15 7.21
N SER A 40 -22.10 -8.89 6.24
CA SER A 40 -21.61 -10.26 6.43
C SER A 40 -20.19 -10.34 6.98
N VAL A 41 -19.48 -9.21 7.07
CA VAL A 41 -18.08 -9.14 7.51
C VAL A 41 -18.02 -8.65 8.96
N SER A 42 -17.30 -9.39 9.82
CA SER A 42 -17.13 -8.99 11.23
C SER A 42 -16.17 -7.81 11.38
N SER A 43 -16.29 -7.06 12.48
CA SER A 43 -15.38 -5.95 12.80
C SER A 43 -13.92 -6.36 13.00
N SER A 44 -13.69 -7.62 13.36
CA SER A 44 -12.40 -8.27 13.59
C SER A 44 -11.87 -9.02 12.36
N THR A 45 -12.50 -8.85 11.21
CA THR A 45 -12.03 -9.41 9.95
C THR A 45 -11.16 -8.39 9.24
N GLY A 46 -9.96 -8.78 8.85
CA GLY A 46 -9.06 -7.96 8.06
C GLY A 46 -8.37 -8.74 6.95
N THR A 47 -7.72 -8.00 6.06
CA THR A 47 -6.97 -8.56 4.95
C THR A 47 -5.81 -7.67 4.56
N THR A 48 -4.75 -8.30 4.06
CA THR A 48 -3.69 -7.60 3.35
C THR A 48 -4.13 -7.24 1.94
N ALA A 49 -3.63 -6.14 1.40
CA ALA A 49 -3.94 -5.72 0.03
C ALA A 49 -2.67 -5.27 -0.68
N LEU A 50 -2.49 -5.76 -1.91
CA LEU A 50 -1.41 -5.33 -2.79
C LEU A 50 -1.99 -5.10 -4.18
N THR A 51 -1.66 -3.96 -4.78
CA THR A 51 -2.01 -3.65 -6.16
C THR A 51 -0.78 -3.28 -6.96
N ALA A 52 -0.74 -3.72 -8.22
CA ALA A 52 0.25 -3.32 -9.20
C ALA A 52 -0.48 -2.71 -10.41
N LEU A 53 -0.28 -1.42 -10.61
CA LEU A 53 -0.90 -0.66 -11.69
C LEU A 53 0.15 -0.35 -12.76
N LEU A 54 -0.10 -0.81 -13.99
CA LEU A 54 0.73 -0.54 -15.14
C LEU A 54 0.04 0.48 -16.05
N LEU A 55 0.61 1.69 -16.15
CA LEU A 55 0.11 2.76 -16.99
C LEU A 55 1.02 2.94 -18.19
N GLY A 56 0.46 2.80 -19.39
CA GLY A 56 1.13 3.00 -20.66
C GLY A 56 0.60 4.23 -21.38
N ARG A 57 1.49 5.09 -21.88
CA ARG A 57 1.12 6.13 -22.84
C ARG A 57 1.95 6.00 -24.10
N TYR A 58 1.24 5.90 -25.22
CA TYR A 58 1.81 5.87 -26.55
C TYR A 58 1.80 7.30 -27.08
N ILE A 59 2.98 7.86 -27.34
CA ILE A 59 3.11 9.17 -27.98
C ILE A 59 3.71 8.92 -29.37
N LEU A 60 2.89 9.18 -30.39
CA LEU A 60 3.29 9.12 -31.79
C LEU A 60 3.85 10.49 -32.21
N PHE A 61 5.13 10.54 -32.54
CA PHE A 61 5.73 11.66 -33.25
C PHE A 61 5.86 11.30 -34.74
N LEU A 62 5.92 12.34 -35.59
CA LEU A 62 6.04 12.19 -37.05
C LEU A 62 7.19 11.27 -37.49
N ILE A 63 8.24 11.16 -36.67
CA ILE A 63 9.47 10.41 -36.98
C ILE A 63 9.85 9.35 -35.91
N ALA A 64 9.10 9.23 -34.81
CA ALA A 64 9.42 8.31 -33.72
C ALA A 64 8.21 7.98 -32.85
N SER A 65 8.23 6.82 -32.19
CA SER A 65 7.25 6.48 -31.14
C SER A 65 7.91 6.42 -29.78
N VAL A 66 7.32 7.09 -28.80
CA VAL A 66 7.75 7.00 -27.40
C VAL A 66 6.72 6.20 -26.60
N HIS A 67 7.19 5.12 -25.98
CA HIS A 67 6.41 4.35 -25.01
C HIS A 67 6.80 4.79 -23.60
N LEU A 68 5.90 5.48 -22.93
CA LEU A 68 6.00 5.74 -21.50
C LEU A 68 5.28 4.59 -20.77
N LEU A 69 5.99 3.92 -19.86
CA LEU A 69 5.42 2.82 -19.09
C LEU A 69 5.78 3.02 -17.62
N LEU A 70 4.78 3.30 -16.80
CA LEU A 70 4.88 3.50 -15.36
C LEU A 70 4.27 2.29 -14.64
N LEU A 71 5.04 1.66 -13.76
CA LEU A 71 4.55 0.68 -12.80
C LEU A 71 4.44 1.35 -11.43
N VAL A 72 3.25 1.33 -10.82
CA VAL A 72 3.02 1.77 -9.45
C VAL A 72 2.51 0.59 -8.63
N VAL A 73 3.15 0.34 -7.48
CA VAL A 73 2.75 -0.73 -6.56
C VAL A 73 2.35 -0.10 -5.24
N ALA A 74 1.16 -0.45 -4.74
CA ALA A 74 0.70 -0.08 -3.41
C ALA A 74 0.53 -1.34 -2.55
N ASN A 75 0.91 -1.29 -1.28
CA ASN A 75 0.83 -2.40 -0.34
C ASN A 75 0.25 -1.98 1.01
N ALA A 76 -0.56 -2.83 1.62
CA ALA A 76 -1.00 -2.77 3.02
C ALA A 76 -0.95 -4.20 3.59
N GLY A 77 -0.08 -4.44 4.56
CA GLY A 77 0.17 -5.77 5.11
C GLY A 77 1.52 -6.34 4.67
N ASP A 78 1.69 -7.66 4.80
CA ASP A 78 2.92 -8.40 4.53
C ASP A 78 2.93 -9.10 3.17
N CYS A 79 1.99 -8.77 2.28
CA CYS A 79 2.07 -9.13 0.87
C CYS A 79 3.31 -8.50 0.21
N ARG A 80 3.87 -9.19 -0.80
CA ARG A 80 5.11 -8.78 -1.46
C ARG A 80 5.04 -8.77 -2.98
N ALA A 81 5.49 -7.67 -3.59
CA ALA A 81 5.70 -7.55 -5.02
C ALA A 81 7.20 -7.48 -5.35
N VAL A 82 7.63 -8.31 -6.30
CA VAL A 82 8.99 -8.31 -6.84
C VAL A 82 8.92 -8.27 -8.36
N LEU A 83 9.60 -7.31 -8.97
CA LEU A 83 9.73 -7.21 -10.42
C LEU A 83 11.02 -7.88 -10.87
N CYS A 84 10.93 -8.84 -11.80
CA CYS A 84 12.11 -9.31 -12.52
C CYS A 84 12.36 -8.44 -13.76
N ARG A 85 13.55 -7.85 -13.88
CA ARG A 85 13.97 -7.08 -15.05
C ARG A 85 15.38 -7.46 -15.45
N LYS A 86 15.54 -8.02 -16.66
CA LYS A 86 16.83 -8.48 -17.20
C LYS A 86 17.57 -9.46 -16.26
N GLY A 87 16.83 -10.37 -15.62
CA GLY A 87 17.37 -11.33 -14.66
C GLY A 87 17.64 -10.78 -13.26
N THR A 88 17.43 -9.48 -13.01
CA THR A 88 17.55 -8.89 -11.68
C THR A 88 16.19 -8.80 -10.99
N ALA A 89 16.10 -9.29 -9.76
CA ALA A 89 14.96 -9.07 -8.88
C ALA A 89 15.00 -7.67 -8.26
N ILE A 90 13.94 -6.90 -8.47
CA ILE A 90 13.78 -5.53 -7.96
C ILE A 90 12.60 -5.57 -6.98
N ASN A 91 12.86 -5.29 -5.70
CA ASN A 91 11.80 -5.24 -4.71
C ASN A 91 10.85 -4.07 -5.00
N MET A 92 9.55 -4.32 -5.12
CA MET A 92 8.53 -3.33 -5.48
C MET A 92 7.57 -3.00 -4.33
N SER A 93 7.66 -3.68 -3.17
CA SER A 93 6.92 -3.31 -1.97
C SER A 93 7.77 -3.51 -0.71
N GLN A 94 7.29 -3.01 0.43
CA GLN A 94 7.85 -3.32 1.74
C GLN A 94 6.75 -3.97 2.57
N ASP A 95 7.06 -5.09 3.21
CA ASP A 95 6.13 -5.73 4.15
C ASP A 95 5.89 -4.79 5.34
N HIS A 96 4.65 -4.66 5.76
CA HIS A 96 4.26 -3.85 6.90
C HIS A 96 4.15 -4.74 8.15
N ARG A 97 5.29 -4.94 8.81
CA ARG A 97 5.40 -5.71 10.06
C ARG A 97 5.55 -4.77 11.26
N PRO A 98 4.90 -5.03 12.39
CA PRO A 98 5.05 -4.23 13.61
C PRO A 98 6.49 -4.17 14.12
N THR A 99 7.32 -5.18 13.82
CA THR A 99 8.73 -5.21 14.20
C THR A 99 9.63 -4.29 13.36
N HIS A 100 9.17 -3.79 12.21
CA HIS A 100 9.96 -2.86 11.41
C HIS A 100 10.10 -1.53 12.13
N PRO A 101 11.32 -0.95 12.26
CA PRO A 101 11.53 0.24 13.09
C PRO A 101 10.64 1.44 12.74
N SER A 102 10.38 1.67 11.45
CA SER A 102 9.49 2.75 11.00
C SER A 102 8.03 2.50 11.36
N GLU A 103 7.58 1.25 11.24
CA GLU A 103 6.21 0.86 11.59
C GLU A 103 6.00 0.84 13.10
N ARG A 104 6.95 0.29 13.87
CA ARG A 104 6.93 0.29 15.33
C ARG A 104 6.80 1.70 15.87
N LYS A 105 7.65 2.61 15.39
CA LYS A 105 7.62 4.02 15.78
C LYS A 105 6.26 4.65 15.48
N ARG A 106 5.72 4.46 14.27
CA ARG A 106 4.40 4.96 13.88
C ARG A 106 3.29 4.41 14.78
N VAL A 107 3.31 3.10 15.06
CA VAL A 107 2.32 2.42 15.91
C VAL A 107 2.34 3.00 17.32
N GLU A 108 3.52 3.14 17.92
CA GLU A 108 3.70 3.70 19.27
C GLU A 108 3.30 5.18 19.34
N GLU A 109 3.61 5.98 18.30
CA GLU A 109 3.17 7.39 18.18
C GLU A 109 1.65 7.54 18.08
N LEU A 110 0.95 6.53 17.57
CA LEU A 110 -0.50 6.49 17.44
C LEU A 110 -1.19 5.80 18.64
N GLY A 111 -0.44 5.52 19.72
CA GLY A 111 -0.97 4.95 20.96
C GLY A 111 -1.15 3.43 20.95
N GLY A 112 -0.70 2.74 19.90
CA GLY A 112 -0.58 1.28 19.91
C GLY A 112 0.72 0.82 20.59
N PHE A 113 0.92 -0.49 20.68
CA PHE A 113 2.16 -1.08 21.16
C PHE A 113 2.53 -2.32 20.34
N VAL A 114 3.77 -2.77 20.47
CA VAL A 114 4.23 -4.02 19.86
C VAL A 114 4.64 -4.97 20.97
N ASP A 115 3.94 -6.11 21.06
CA ASP A 115 4.20 -7.17 22.04
C ASP A 115 4.46 -8.48 21.31
N ASP A 116 5.57 -9.14 21.65
CA ASP A 116 6.10 -10.34 20.96
C ASP A 116 6.10 -10.25 19.41
N GLY A 117 6.26 -9.04 18.87
CA GLY A 117 6.24 -8.78 17.43
C GLY A 117 4.85 -8.58 16.80
N TYR A 118 3.79 -8.61 17.60
CA TYR A 118 2.41 -8.37 17.20
C TYR A 118 1.95 -6.95 17.58
N LEU A 119 1.21 -6.31 16.69
CA LEU A 119 0.48 -5.06 16.95
C LEU A 119 -0.57 -5.30 18.03
N ASN A 120 -0.47 -4.55 19.12
CA ASN A 120 -1.31 -4.66 20.31
C ASN A 120 -1.42 -6.10 20.85
N GLY A 121 -0.39 -6.93 20.62
CA GLY A 121 -0.38 -8.35 21.00
C GLY A 121 -1.29 -9.26 20.16
N VAL A 122 -1.87 -8.77 19.05
CA VAL A 122 -2.88 -9.52 18.28
C VAL A 122 -2.50 -9.72 16.80
N LEU A 123 -2.14 -8.65 16.08
CA LEU A 123 -1.95 -8.73 14.62
C LEU A 123 -0.47 -8.79 14.24
N SER A 124 -0.10 -9.71 13.35
CA SER A 124 1.28 -9.84 12.84
C SER A 124 1.65 -8.80 11.77
N VAL A 125 0.69 -7.95 11.39
CA VAL A 125 0.85 -6.86 10.42
C VAL A 125 0.57 -5.51 11.08
N SER A 126 1.22 -4.45 10.59
CA SER A 126 1.02 -3.08 11.07
C SER A 126 0.06 -2.26 10.20
N ARG A 127 -0.37 -2.81 9.05
CA ARG A 127 -1.33 -2.19 8.13
C ARG A 127 -2.22 -3.26 7.51
N ALA A 128 -3.51 -2.98 7.39
CA ALA A 128 -4.48 -3.89 6.77
C ALA A 128 -5.75 -3.12 6.38
N LEU A 129 -6.52 -3.69 5.46
CA LEU A 129 -7.94 -3.36 5.31
C LEU A 129 -8.74 -4.18 6.34
N GLY A 130 -9.86 -3.66 6.83
CA GLY A 130 -10.63 -4.29 7.90
C GLY A 130 -10.04 -4.08 9.29
N ASP A 131 -10.23 -5.06 10.18
CA ASP A 131 -9.75 -5.06 11.57
C ASP A 131 -10.11 -3.75 12.32
N TRP A 132 -11.34 -3.25 12.15
CA TRP A 132 -11.73 -1.94 12.69
C TRP A 132 -11.73 -1.86 14.21
N ASP A 133 -11.80 -3.00 14.91
CA ASP A 133 -11.62 -3.07 16.36
C ASP A 133 -10.21 -2.59 16.79
N MET A 134 -9.23 -2.72 15.89
CA MET A 134 -7.86 -2.21 16.06
C MET A 134 -7.68 -0.78 15.54
N LYS A 135 -8.74 -0.17 15.00
CA LYS A 135 -8.75 1.20 14.43
C LYS A 135 -9.52 2.21 15.28
N LEU A 136 -9.82 1.87 16.53
CA LEU A 136 -10.61 2.71 17.44
C LEU A 136 -9.74 3.79 18.15
N PRO A 137 -10.33 4.95 18.49
CA PRO A 137 -11.71 5.38 18.20
C PRO A 137 -11.91 5.76 16.72
N ARG A 138 -13.10 5.47 16.16
CA ARG A 138 -13.43 5.76 14.75
C ARG A 138 -13.17 7.23 14.41
N GLY A 139 -12.50 7.48 13.29
CA GLY A 139 -12.17 8.84 12.83
C GLY A 139 -10.88 9.43 13.42
N SER A 140 -10.17 8.69 14.28
CA SER A 140 -8.81 9.03 14.72
C SER A 140 -7.73 8.36 13.86
N ALA A 141 -6.49 8.85 13.96
CA ALA A 141 -5.36 8.19 13.33
C ALA A 141 -5.08 6.87 14.07
N SER A 142 -5.21 5.74 13.35
CA SER A 142 -5.13 4.40 13.93
C SER A 142 -3.74 3.78 13.81
N PRO A 143 -3.26 3.04 14.83
CA PRO A 143 -2.04 2.22 14.73
C PRO A 143 -2.06 1.23 13.55
N LEU A 144 -3.24 0.76 13.14
CA LEU A 144 -3.45 -0.09 11.95
C LEU A 144 -3.95 0.76 10.75
N THR A 145 -3.04 1.40 10.01
CA THR A 145 -3.33 2.20 8.78
C THR A 145 -2.22 2.16 7.74
#